data_AF-A0A0P6XG85-F1
#
_entry.id   AF-A0A0P6XG85-F1
#
_cell.length_a   1.000
_cell.length_b   1.000
_cell.length_c   1.000
_cell.angle_alpha   90.00
_cell.angle_beta   90.00
_cell.angle_gamma   90.00
#
_symmetry.space_group_name_H-M   'P 1'
#
loop_
_entity.id
_entity.type
_entity.pdbx_description
1 polymer ?
#
loop_
_entity_poly.entity_id
_entity_poly.type
_entity_poly.pdbx_seq_one_letter_code
_entity_poly.pdbx_strand_id
1 'polypeptide(L)' 'MTLDQLAREMKMPPRDARMLLRLAAKQTKLYPNLGKDHVARQPWQWTPGSRALDEARKALSAAPAV' A
#
# COMPACT_ATOMS: atom_id res chain seq x y z
N MET A 1 8.06 -1.78 -7.93
CA MET A 1 6.60 -1.66 -8.03
C MET A 1 6.17 -0.36 -7.41
N THR A 2 5.63 0.57 -8.20
CA THR A 2 5.17 1.88 -7.73
C THR A 2 3.71 1.83 -7.32
N LEU A 3 3.28 2.80 -6.52
CA LEU A 3 1.88 2.93 -6.14
C LEU A 3 0.94 3.14 -7.32
N ASP A 4 1.35 3.91 -8.34
CA ASP A 4 0.57 4.03 -9.58
C ASP A 4 0.37 2.68 -10.26
N GLN A 5 1.41 1.86 -10.32
CA GLN A 5 1.34 0.55 -10.96
C GLN A 5 0.45 -0.42 -10.16
N LEU A 6 0.57 -0.40 -8.83
CA LEU A 6 -0.28 -1.19 -7.92
C LEU A 6 -1.75 -0.74 -7.97
N ALA A 7 -1.99 0.58 -7.98
CA ALA A 7 -3.34 1.15 -8.09
C ALA A 7 -3.99 0.76 -9.43
N ARG A 8 -3.20 0.75 -10.51
CA ARG A 8 -3.66 0.38 -11.85
C ARG A 8 -3.97 -1.12 -11.96
N GLU A 9 -3.20 -1.98 -11.30
CA GLU A 9 -3.53 -3.41 -11.14
C GLU A 9 -4.83 -3.61 -10.36
N MET A 10 -5.00 -2.86 -9.26
CA MET A 10 -6.18 -2.93 -8.41
C MET A 10 -7.41 -2.18 -8.98
N LYS A 11 -7.28 -1.61 -10.19
CA LYS A 11 -8.30 -0.74 -10.83
C LYS A 11 -8.83 0.37 -9.92
N MET A 12 -8.00 0.87 -9.02
CA MET A 12 -8.34 1.96 -8.11
C MET A 12 -7.59 3.24 -8.48
N PRO A 13 -8.16 4.41 -8.18
CA PRO A 13 -7.45 5.67 -8.36
C PRO A 13 -6.24 5.72 -7.42
N PRO A 14 -5.09 6.24 -7.90
CA PRO A 14 -3.85 6.26 -7.11
C PRO A 14 -3.97 7.12 -5.84
N ARG A 15 -4.90 8.08 -5.80
CA ARG A 15 -5.21 8.85 -4.59
C ARG A 15 -5.79 7.98 -3.47
N ASP A 16 -6.79 7.16 -3.78
CA ASP A 16 -7.47 6.33 -2.78
C ASP A 16 -6.55 5.20 -2.34
N ALA A 17 -5.84 4.57 -3.28
CA ALA A 17 -4.83 3.57 -2.97
C ALA A 17 -3.78 4.12 -1.99
N ARG A 18 -3.32 5.36 -2.22
CA ARG A 18 -2.37 6.06 -1.33
C ARG A 18 -2.96 6.42 0.02
N MET A 19 -4.24 6.76 0.09
CA MET A 19 -4.93 7.05 1.34
C MET A 19 -5.11 5.78 2.19
N LEU A 20 -5.55 4.69 1.55
CA LEU A 20 -5.67 3.37 2.17
C LEU A 20 -4.32 2.85 2.65
N LEU A 21 -3.29 2.96 1.82
CA LEU A 21 -1.94 2.57 2.18
C LEU A 21 -1.37 3.40 3.33
N ARG A 22 -1.67 4.70 3.41
CA ARG A 22 -1.32 5.51 4.59
C ARG A 22 -2.04 5.03 5.85
N LEU A 23 -3.30 4.62 5.74
CA LEU A 23 -4.03 4.07 6.88
C LEU A 23 -3.41 2.73 7.33
N ALA A 24 -3.09 1.87 6.36
CA ALA A 24 -2.44 0.58 6.59
C ALA A 24 -1.02 0.72 7.16
N ALA A 25 -0.22 1.69 6.70
CA ALA A 25 1.12 1.98 7.26
C ALA A 25 1.05 2.45 8.71
N LYS A 26 -0.01 3.16 9.11
CA LYS A 26 -0.24 3.51 10.52
C LYS A 26 -0.63 2.29 11.36
N GLN A 27 -1.24 1.28 10.74
CA GLN A 27 -1.55 0.00 11.36
C GLN A 27 -0.34 -0.94 11.32
N THR A 28 0.78 -0.52 11.94
CA THR A 28 1.99 -1.33 12.10
C THR A 28 1.75 -2.64 12.87
N LYS A 29 0.64 -2.75 13.60
CA LYS A 29 0.15 -4.00 14.21
C LYS A 29 -0.35 -5.03 13.22
N LEU A 30 -0.91 -4.60 12.08
CA LEU A 30 -1.46 -5.45 11.03
C LEU A 30 -0.48 -5.61 9.87
N TYR A 31 0.28 -4.56 9.57
CA TYR A 31 1.20 -4.49 8.44
C TYR A 31 2.56 -3.92 8.87
N PRO A 32 3.36 -4.72 9.62
CA PRO A 32 4.63 -4.27 10.18
C PRO A 32 5.69 -3.97 9.12
N ASN A 33 5.62 -4.61 7.95
CA ASN A 33 6.57 -4.37 6.86
C ASN A 33 6.18 -3.14 6.04
N LEU A 34 4.88 -2.94 5.82
CA LEU A 34 4.34 -1.78 5.13
C LEU A 34 4.65 -0.45 5.84
N GLY A 35 4.56 -0.44 7.17
CA GLY A 35 4.91 0.73 7.98
C GLY A 35 6.43 0.97 8.11
N LYS A 36 7.25 -0.08 8.02
CA LYS A 36 8.71 0.01 8.07
C LYS A 36 9.33 0.53 6.78
N ASP A 37 8.85 0.07 5.64
CA ASP A 37 9.33 0.53 4.32
C ASP A 37 8.79 1.93 3.95
N HIS A 38 7.73 2.39 4.61
CA HIS A 38 7.15 3.69 4.31
C HIS A 38 7.91 4.85 4.97
N VAL A 39 8.71 5.56 4.16
CA VAL A 39 9.35 6.81 4.57
C VAL A 39 8.39 7.98 4.32
N ALA A 40 8.12 8.76 5.37
CA ALA A 40 7.27 9.95 5.25
C ALA A 40 7.83 10.93 4.20
N ARG A 41 6.96 11.41 3.30
CA ARG A 41 7.26 12.31 2.16
C ARG A 41 7.94 11.66 0.94
N GLN A 42 8.30 10.37 0.98
CA GLN A 42 8.72 9.64 -0.22
C GLN A 42 7.52 9.10 -1.01
N PRO A 43 7.62 9.00 -2.35
CA PRO A 43 6.70 8.21 -3.15
C PRO A 43 6.73 6.74 -2.70
N TRP A 44 5.55 6.13 -2.64
CA TRP A 44 5.41 4.71 -2.33
C TRP A 44 6.05 3.86 -3.43
N GLN A 45 7.14 3.18 -3.07
CA GLN A 45 7.83 2.21 -3.91
C GLN A 45 8.05 0.95 -3.09
N TRP A 46 7.62 -0.19 -3.63
CA TRP A 46 7.94 -1.48 -3.07
C TRP A 46 8.84 -2.25 -4.03
N THR A 47 9.77 -3.00 -3.46
CA THR A 47 10.50 -4.02 -4.19
C THR A 47 9.51 -5.10 -4.66
N PRO A 48 9.47 -5.43 -5.96
CA PRO A 48 8.63 -6.51 -6.45
C PRO A 48 9.04 -7.84 -5.78
N GLY A 49 8.09 -8.54 -5.16
CA GLY A 49 8.34 -9.72 -4.33
C GLY A 49 8.64 -9.42 -2.85
N SER A 50 8.61 -8.16 -2.41
CA SER A 50 8.71 -7.80 -1.00
C SER A 50 7.41 -8.13 -0.26
N ARG A 51 7.53 -8.58 1.00
CA ARG A 51 6.40 -8.75 1.91
C ARG A 51 5.59 -7.47 2.09
N ALA A 52 6.22 -6.29 1.95
CA ALA A 52 5.52 -5.02 1.98
C ALA A 52 4.57 -4.83 0.78
N LEU A 53 4.88 -5.42 -0.38
CA LEU A 53 4.00 -5.40 -1.56
C LEU A 53 2.80 -6.32 -1.36
N ASP A 54 3.01 -7.52 -0.82
CA ASP A 54 1.91 -8.43 -0.47
C ASP A 54 0.98 -7.81 0.57
N GLU A 55 1.54 -7.19 1.62
CA GLU A 55 0.78 -6.43 2.61
C GLU A 55 0.04 -5.25 1.96
N ALA A 56 0.65 -4.56 0.99
CA ALA A 56 0.02 -3.46 0.27
C ALA A 56 -1.18 -3.92 -0.56
N ARG A 57 -1.03 -5.02 -1.30
CA ARG A 57 -2.14 -5.65 -2.04
C ARG A 57 -3.23 -6.11 -1.09
N LYS A 58 -2.88 -6.71 0.04
CA LYS A 58 -3.83 -7.15 1.06
C LYS A 58 -4.61 -5.98 1.65
N ALA A 59 -3.92 -4.89 1.99
CA ALA A 59 -4.54 -3.68 2.52
C ALA A 59 -5.49 -3.02 1.51
N LEU A 60 -5.13 -3.03 0.23
CA LEU A 60 -5.98 -2.52 -0.85
C LEU A 60 -7.16 -3.44 -1.16
N SER A 61 -6.98 -4.76 -1.05
CA SER A 61 -8.04 -5.75 -1.30
C SER A 61 -8.98 -5.94 -0.10
N ALA A 62 -8.52 -5.63 1.12
CA ALA A 62 -9.31 -5.75 2.35
C ALA A 62 -10.18 -4.52 2.62
N ALA A 63 -10.01 -3.43 1.85
CA ALA A 63 -10.90 -2.28 1.92
C ALA A 63 -12.18 -2.63 1.16
N PRO A 64 -13.35 -2.73 1.82
CA PRO A 64 -14.61 -2.86 1.10
C PRO A 64 -14.78 -1.61 0.24
N ALA A 65 -15.00 -1.81 -1.05
CA ALA A 65 -15.48 -0.77 -1.95
C ALA A 65 -16.71 -0.12 -1.28
N VAL A 66 -16.56 1.14 -0.90
CA VAL A 66 -17.68 2.00 -0.50
C VAL A 66 -18.36 2.54 -1.75
#